data_AF-A0A1Q3R1Z4-F1
#
_entry.id   AF-A0A1Q3R1Z4-F1
#
_cell.length_a   1.000
_cell.length_b   1.000
_cell.length_c   1.000
_cell.angle_alpha   90.00
_cell.angle_beta   90.00
_cell.angle_gamma   90.00
#
_symmetry.space_group_name_H-M   'P 1'
#
loop_
_entity.id
_entity.type
_entity.pdbx_description
1 polymer ?
#
loop_
_entity_poly.entity_id
_entity_poly.type
_entity_poly.pdbx_seq_one_letter_code
_entity_poly.pdbx_strand_id
1 'polypeptide(L)'
;MSPEAQQAFLDMFAPIMDELTKEAQAEIDRFNAAFSADHNAIGRVLRAHLVIEQYLNEHIKAKYKIENLEELRLTFYQKSVLIKDDYSPAAWVKGGIQNINTVRNKFSHTLTPKIEWGAINHVTDVLKIARKEAIYAEPIDAIEAFAPVACAFLIEAPSSQRTHLEQLLKAGKIKVAVGANIW
;
A
#
# COMPACT_ATOMS: atom_id res chain seq x y z
N MET A 1 -38.90 -31.39 24.37
CA MET A 1 -39.87 -30.51 25.05
C MET A 1 -41.18 -30.59 24.29
N SER A 2 -42.33 -30.51 24.96
CA SER A 2 -43.60 -30.40 24.24
C SER A 2 -43.70 -29.02 23.56
N PRO A 3 -44.52 -28.87 22.51
CA PRO A 3 -44.75 -27.57 21.88
C PRO A 3 -45.19 -26.48 22.87
N GLU A 4 -46.01 -26.84 23.87
CA GLU A 4 -46.46 -25.90 24.90
C GLU A 4 -45.31 -25.45 25.81
N ALA A 5 -44.38 -26.36 26.15
CA ALA A 5 -43.20 -26.04 26.94
C ALA A 5 -42.19 -25.16 26.16
N GLN A 6 -42.13 -25.30 24.82
CA GLN A 6 -41.35 -24.41 23.97
C GLN A 6 -41.96 -23.01 23.90
N GLN A 7 -43.27 -22.90 23.74
CA GLN A 7 -43.95 -21.60 23.68
C GLN A 7 -43.82 -20.84 25.00
N ALA A 8 -44.06 -21.52 26.13
CA ALA A 8 -43.92 -20.90 27.46
C ALA A 8 -42.48 -20.43 27.74
N PHE A 9 -41.47 -21.15 27.24
CA PHE A 9 -40.07 -20.72 27.33
C PHE A 9 -39.84 -19.44 26.52
N LEU A 10 -40.31 -19.39 25.27
CA LEU A 10 -40.18 -18.21 24.41
C LEU A 10 -40.89 -16.98 25.00
N ASP A 11 -42.09 -17.14 25.52
CA ASP A 11 -42.88 -16.05 26.12
C ASP A 11 -42.18 -15.45 27.35
N MET A 12 -41.49 -16.29 28.13
CA MET A 12 -40.71 -15.84 29.30
C MET A 12 -39.39 -15.17 28.89
N PHE A 13 -38.76 -15.64 27.81
CA PHE A 13 -37.44 -15.17 27.38
C PHE A 13 -37.50 -13.92 26.52
N ALA A 14 -38.56 -13.75 25.72
CA ALA A 14 -38.75 -12.63 24.80
C ALA A 14 -38.57 -11.24 25.45
N PRO A 15 -39.22 -10.90 26.58
CA PRO A 15 -39.07 -9.56 27.18
C PRO A 15 -37.64 -9.31 27.70
N ILE A 16 -36.96 -10.35 28.21
CA ILE A 16 -35.56 -10.26 28.67
C ILE A 16 -34.64 -9.99 27.46
N MET A 17 -34.88 -10.68 26.35
CA MET A 17 -34.12 -10.47 25.12
C MET A 17 -34.39 -9.09 24.50
N ASP A 18 -35.61 -8.56 24.60
CA ASP A 18 -35.94 -7.20 24.13
C ASP A 18 -35.19 -6.12 24.92
N GLU A 19 -35.09 -6.28 26.24
CA GLU A 19 -34.34 -5.37 27.10
C GLU A 19 -32.83 -5.46 26.82
N LEU A 20 -32.28 -6.67 26.76
CA LEU A 20 -30.88 -6.90 26.36
C LEU A 20 -30.57 -6.34 24.97
N THR A 21 -31.51 -6.45 24.03
CA THR A 21 -31.33 -5.92 22.67
C THR A 21 -31.35 -4.39 22.68
N LYS A 22 -32.22 -3.75 23.47
CA LYS A 22 -32.22 -2.29 23.65
C LYS A 22 -30.92 -1.80 24.28
N GLU A 23 -30.40 -2.50 25.27
CA GLU A 23 -29.09 -2.20 25.88
C GLU A 23 -27.95 -2.37 24.87
N ALA A 24 -28.01 -3.40 24.03
CA ALA A 24 -27.02 -3.68 23.00
C ALA A 24 -27.11 -2.76 21.77
N GLN A 25 -28.25 -2.08 21.55
CA GLN A 25 -28.50 -1.30 20.35
C GLN A 25 -27.45 -0.20 20.13
N ALA A 26 -27.02 0.48 21.21
CA ALA A 26 -25.99 1.51 21.13
C ALA A 26 -24.64 0.98 20.60
N GLU A 27 -24.27 -0.25 20.99
CA GLU A 27 -23.04 -0.89 20.50
C GLU A 27 -23.21 -1.44 19.09
N ILE A 28 -24.40 -1.94 18.73
CA ILE A 28 -24.74 -2.33 17.35
C ILE A 28 -24.64 -1.12 16.41
N ASP A 29 -25.16 0.03 16.82
CA ASP A 29 -25.10 1.27 16.03
C ASP A 29 -23.65 1.74 15.87
N ARG A 30 -22.85 1.66 16.93
CA ARG A 30 -21.41 1.94 16.88
C ARG A 30 -20.68 1.02 15.92
N PHE A 31 -20.97 -0.29 15.97
CA PHE A 31 -20.42 -1.26 15.04
C PHE A 31 -20.81 -0.93 13.59
N ASN A 32 -22.08 -0.68 13.33
CA ASN A 32 -22.59 -0.36 12.00
C ASN A 32 -21.94 0.92 11.45
N ALA A 33 -21.75 1.94 12.28
CA ALA A 33 -21.05 3.17 11.89
C ALA A 33 -19.58 2.90 11.50
N ALA A 34 -18.88 2.02 12.23
CA ALA A 34 -17.52 1.63 11.89
C ALA A 34 -17.45 0.75 10.63
N PHE A 35 -18.39 -0.18 10.48
CA PHE A 35 -18.43 -1.16 9.39
C PHE A 35 -18.90 -0.54 8.06
N SER A 36 -19.73 0.49 8.11
CA SER A 36 -20.22 1.21 6.92
C SER A 36 -19.24 2.24 6.36
N ALA A 37 -18.08 2.44 7.01
CA ALA A 37 -17.03 3.31 6.49
C ALA A 37 -16.66 2.92 5.03
N ASP A 38 -16.25 3.88 4.21
CA ASP A 38 -15.88 3.59 2.83
C ASP A 38 -14.57 2.80 2.77
N HIS A 39 -14.67 1.49 2.50
CA HIS A 39 -13.54 0.57 2.40
C HIS A 39 -12.88 0.58 1.01
N ASN A 40 -13.38 1.38 0.05
CA ASN A 40 -12.83 1.42 -1.31
C ASN A 40 -11.36 1.85 -1.33
N ALA A 41 -10.96 2.79 -0.46
CA ALA A 41 -9.58 3.24 -0.35
C ALA A 41 -8.60 2.10 0.03
N ILE A 42 -9.00 1.19 0.92
CA ILE A 42 -8.20 0.00 1.28
C ILE A 42 -7.94 -0.85 0.04
N GLY A 43 -9.00 -1.16 -0.71
CA GLY A 43 -8.91 -1.99 -1.92
C GLY A 43 -7.99 -1.38 -2.97
N ARG A 44 -8.08 -0.06 -3.18
CA ARG A 44 -7.22 0.68 -4.12
C ARG A 44 -5.74 0.65 -3.73
N VAL A 45 -5.42 0.91 -2.46
CA VAL A 45 -4.03 0.82 -1.96
C VAL A 45 -3.51 -0.61 -2.05
N LEU A 46 -4.31 -1.59 -1.62
CA LEU A 46 -3.93 -3.00 -1.63
C LEU A 46 -3.63 -3.48 -3.06
N ARG A 47 -4.46 -3.09 -4.04
CA ARG A 47 -4.21 -3.38 -5.45
C ARG A 47 -2.89 -2.80 -5.93
N ALA A 48 -2.63 -1.52 -5.66
CA ALA A 48 -1.36 -0.89 -6.04
C ALA A 48 -0.15 -1.61 -5.41
N HIS A 49 -0.26 -1.97 -4.13
CA HIS A 49 0.75 -2.73 -3.40
C HIS A 49 1.04 -4.10 -4.03
N LEU A 50 0.01 -4.90 -4.29
CA LEU A 50 0.16 -6.25 -4.84
C LEU A 50 0.80 -6.25 -6.23
N VAL A 51 0.37 -5.32 -7.10
CA VAL A 51 0.95 -5.18 -8.44
C VAL A 51 2.42 -4.77 -8.35
N ILE A 52 2.77 -3.79 -7.53
CA ILE A 52 4.18 -3.38 -7.33
C ILE A 52 5.00 -4.53 -6.75
N GLU A 53 4.46 -5.28 -5.78
CA GLU A 53 5.15 -6.40 -5.17
C GLU A 53 5.52 -7.48 -6.18
N GLN A 54 4.63 -7.78 -7.13
CA GLN A 54 4.92 -8.73 -8.19
C GLN A 54 6.16 -8.31 -9.00
N TYR A 55 6.20 -7.06 -9.47
CA TYR A 55 7.35 -6.53 -10.22
C TYR A 55 8.61 -6.41 -9.37
N LEU A 56 8.46 -6.13 -8.07
CA LEU A 56 9.58 -6.09 -7.14
C LEU A 56 10.19 -7.47 -6.93
N ASN A 57 9.36 -8.52 -6.84
CA ASN A 57 9.83 -9.90 -6.78
C ASN A 57 10.62 -10.25 -8.05
N GLU A 58 10.08 -9.96 -9.23
CA GLU A 58 10.74 -10.21 -10.51
C GLU A 58 12.09 -9.47 -10.59
N HIS A 59 12.12 -8.20 -10.19
CA HIS A 59 13.33 -7.39 -10.13
C HIS A 59 14.40 -8.03 -9.23
N ILE A 60 14.05 -8.41 -8.00
CA ILE A 60 14.99 -9.03 -7.05
C ILE A 60 15.51 -10.37 -7.59
N LYS A 61 14.63 -11.23 -8.12
CA LYS A 61 15.03 -12.51 -8.71
C LYS A 61 16.02 -12.31 -9.86
N ALA A 62 15.74 -11.38 -10.76
CA ALA A 62 16.61 -11.07 -11.90
C ALA A 62 17.95 -10.48 -11.44
N LYS A 63 17.94 -9.54 -10.49
CA LYS A 63 19.12 -8.83 -9.99
C LYS A 63 20.08 -9.73 -9.24
N TYR A 64 19.55 -10.53 -8.32
CA TYR A 64 20.33 -11.34 -7.38
C TYR A 64 20.43 -12.81 -7.79
N LYS A 65 19.84 -13.20 -8.93
CA LYS A 65 19.81 -14.57 -9.44
C LYS A 65 19.24 -15.56 -8.42
N ILE A 66 18.18 -15.15 -7.73
CA ILE A 66 17.46 -15.96 -6.76
C ILE A 66 16.30 -16.65 -7.48
N GLU A 67 16.29 -17.98 -7.51
CA GLU A 67 15.22 -18.74 -8.16
C GLU A 67 13.96 -18.79 -7.28
N ASN A 68 14.13 -19.10 -5.99
CA ASN A 68 13.03 -19.30 -5.04
C ASN A 68 13.00 -18.21 -3.95
N LEU A 69 12.60 -17.00 -4.35
CA LEU A 69 12.52 -15.84 -3.45
C LEU A 69 11.45 -16.02 -2.36
N GLU A 70 10.41 -16.79 -2.66
CA GLU A 70 9.25 -17.03 -1.80
C GLU A 70 9.63 -17.76 -0.51
N GLU A 71 10.58 -18.70 -0.57
CA GLU A 71 11.11 -19.44 0.59
C GLU A 71 11.81 -18.53 1.60
N LEU A 72 12.34 -17.38 1.17
CA LEU A 72 12.98 -16.42 2.05
C LEU A 72 11.98 -15.65 2.92
N ARG A 73 10.66 -15.76 2.63
CA ARG A 73 9.55 -15.15 3.38
C ARG A 73 9.77 -13.67 3.71
N LEU A 74 10.40 -12.95 2.77
CA LEU A 74 10.67 -11.53 2.95
C LEU A 74 9.35 -10.75 2.94
N THR A 75 9.22 -9.84 3.89
CA THR A 75 8.14 -8.84 3.89
C THR A 75 8.36 -7.85 2.73
N PHE A 76 7.29 -7.18 2.31
CA PHE A 76 7.37 -6.13 1.28
C PHE A 76 8.41 -5.06 1.63
N TYR A 77 8.47 -4.62 2.89
CA TYR A 77 9.48 -3.65 3.33
C TYR A 77 10.89 -4.19 3.13
N GLN A 78 11.18 -5.42 3.56
CA GLN A 78 12.49 -6.05 3.37
C GLN A 78 12.85 -6.16 1.88
N LYS A 79 11.90 -6.52 1.01
CA LYS A 79 12.10 -6.52 -0.44
C LYS A 79 12.46 -5.14 -0.98
N SER A 80 11.76 -4.09 -0.52
CA SER A 80 12.05 -2.71 -0.96
C SER A 80 13.46 -2.25 -0.55
N VAL A 81 13.98 -2.73 0.58
CA VAL A 81 15.35 -2.44 1.05
C VAL A 81 16.41 -3.12 0.17
N LEU A 82 16.07 -4.22 -0.52
CA LEU A 82 16.99 -4.87 -1.47
C LEU A 82 17.20 -4.06 -2.77
N ILE A 83 16.39 -3.03 -3.02
CA ILE A 83 16.69 -2.03 -4.04
C ILE A 83 17.86 -1.18 -3.51
N LYS A 84 19.01 -1.24 -4.19
CA LYS A 84 20.21 -0.51 -3.80
C LYS A 84 19.99 0.99 -3.95
N ASP A 85 20.54 1.76 -3.01
CA ASP A 85 20.62 3.22 -3.12
C ASP A 85 21.77 3.61 -4.05
N ASP A 86 21.57 3.34 -5.34
CA ASP A 86 22.52 3.63 -6.39
C ASP A 86 21.88 4.53 -7.46
N TYR A 87 22.55 4.67 -8.60
CA TYR A 87 22.08 5.49 -9.71
C TYR A 87 21.19 4.71 -10.70
N SER A 88 20.71 3.52 -10.33
CA SER A 88 19.83 2.73 -11.19
C SER A 88 18.42 3.34 -11.28
N PRO A 89 17.69 3.05 -12.37
CA PRO A 89 16.28 3.42 -12.47
C PRO A 89 15.43 2.92 -11.29
N ALA A 90 15.70 1.73 -10.77
CA ALA A 90 14.95 1.16 -9.65
C ALA A 90 15.13 1.97 -8.35
N ALA A 91 16.33 2.48 -8.08
CA ALA A 91 16.61 3.32 -6.92
C ALA A 91 15.74 4.58 -6.90
N TRP A 92 15.39 5.12 -8.07
CA TRP A 92 14.58 6.34 -8.20
C TRP A 92 13.14 6.18 -7.68
N VAL A 93 12.57 4.98 -7.79
CA VAL A 93 11.19 4.71 -7.33
C VAL A 93 11.12 4.09 -5.94
N LYS A 94 12.27 3.71 -5.35
CA LYS A 94 12.35 3.04 -4.04
C LYS A 94 11.60 3.78 -2.92
N GLY A 95 11.83 5.08 -2.77
CA GLY A 95 11.16 5.88 -1.73
C GLY A 95 9.64 5.89 -1.87
N GLY A 96 9.13 5.95 -3.10
CA GLY A 96 7.69 5.88 -3.37
C GLY A 96 7.09 4.50 -3.08
N ILE A 97 7.82 3.43 -3.40
CA ILE A 97 7.44 2.05 -3.03
C ILE A 97 7.35 1.92 -1.49
N GLN A 98 8.30 2.50 -0.77
CA GLN A 98 8.30 2.51 0.70
C GLN A 98 7.14 3.34 1.28
N ASN A 99 6.77 4.48 0.68
CA ASN A 99 5.56 5.21 1.07
C ASN A 99 4.31 4.32 0.97
N ILE A 100 4.17 3.52 -0.10
CA ILE A 100 3.02 2.62 -0.27
C ILE A 100 2.96 1.59 0.86
N ASN A 101 4.09 1.04 1.31
CA ASN A 101 4.12 0.13 2.45
C ASN A 101 3.62 0.81 3.73
N THR A 102 4.08 2.03 4.01
CA THR A 102 3.63 2.82 5.17
C THR A 102 2.13 3.09 5.12
N VAL A 103 1.61 3.50 3.95
CA VAL A 103 0.18 3.74 3.75
C VAL A 103 -0.60 2.44 3.93
N ARG A 104 -0.19 1.34 3.30
CA ARG A 104 -0.85 0.03 3.42
C ARG A 104 -0.90 -0.44 4.88
N ASN A 105 0.20 -0.30 5.63
CA ASN A 105 0.24 -0.65 7.05
C ASN A 105 -0.76 0.17 7.86
N LYS A 106 -0.92 1.46 7.57
CA LYS A 106 -1.94 2.30 8.22
C LYS A 106 -3.35 1.75 7.96
N PHE A 107 -3.64 1.34 6.72
CA PHE A 107 -4.90 0.69 6.36
C PHE A 107 -5.13 -0.67 7.03
N SER A 108 -4.08 -1.41 7.36
CA SER A 108 -4.20 -2.69 8.08
C SER A 108 -4.46 -2.54 9.58
N HIS A 109 -4.24 -1.35 10.16
CA HIS A 109 -4.34 -1.12 11.60
C HIS A 109 -5.39 -0.07 12.01
N THR A 110 -6.04 0.58 11.05
CA THR A 110 -7.00 1.67 11.29
C THR A 110 -8.26 1.43 10.48
N LEU A 111 -9.45 1.63 11.08
CA LEU A 111 -10.75 1.44 10.43
C LEU A 111 -11.11 2.56 9.44
N THR A 112 -10.74 3.81 9.75
CA THR A 112 -11.01 5.00 8.91
C THR A 112 -9.74 5.80 8.58
N PRO A 113 -8.74 5.17 7.96
CA PRO A 113 -7.46 5.81 7.67
C PRO A 113 -7.60 6.88 6.58
N LYS A 114 -7.19 8.09 6.91
CA LYS A 114 -6.95 9.15 5.93
C LYS A 114 -5.51 9.10 5.43
N ILE A 115 -5.34 9.18 4.10
CA ILE A 115 -4.01 9.32 3.49
C ILE A 115 -3.71 10.82 3.45
N GLU A 116 -2.58 11.23 4.02
CA GLU A 116 -2.11 12.60 3.94
C GLU A 116 -1.08 12.73 2.82
N TRP A 117 -1.07 13.85 2.10
CA TRP A 117 -0.08 14.10 1.03
C TRP A 117 1.37 13.97 1.51
N GLY A 118 1.66 14.38 2.75
CA GLY A 118 2.98 14.23 3.36
C GLY A 118 3.43 12.78 3.54
N ALA A 119 2.50 11.82 3.65
CA ALA A 119 2.81 10.40 3.77
C ALA A 119 3.24 9.76 2.43
N ILE A 120 3.05 10.47 1.32
CA ILE A 120 3.36 10.02 -0.04
C ILE A 120 4.28 10.99 -0.79
N ASN A 121 5.10 11.75 -0.06
CA ASN A 121 6.01 12.75 -0.62
C ASN A 121 6.87 12.19 -1.77
N HIS A 122 7.51 11.02 -1.60
CA HIS A 122 8.34 10.43 -2.65
C HIS A 122 7.55 9.95 -3.86
N VAL A 123 6.31 9.46 -3.66
CA VAL A 123 5.39 9.19 -4.76
C VAL A 123 5.15 10.46 -5.58
N THR A 124 4.85 11.58 -4.91
CA THR A 124 4.61 12.85 -5.61
C THR A 124 5.85 13.37 -6.32
N ASP A 125 7.05 13.20 -5.74
CA ASP A 125 8.29 13.65 -6.37
C ASP A 125 8.63 12.88 -7.65
N VAL A 126 8.40 11.57 -7.66
CA VAL A 126 8.53 10.76 -8.87
C VAL A 126 7.51 11.20 -9.93
N LEU A 127 6.26 11.43 -9.54
CA LEU A 127 5.20 11.81 -10.47
C LEU A 127 5.38 13.20 -11.09
N LYS A 128 5.95 14.18 -10.37
CA LYS A 128 6.29 15.51 -10.92
C LYS A 128 7.20 15.42 -12.16
N ILE A 129 8.01 14.37 -12.24
CA ILE A 129 8.93 14.14 -13.35
C ILE A 129 8.29 13.19 -14.37
N ALA A 130 7.76 12.05 -13.92
CA ALA A 130 7.22 11.02 -14.81
C ALA A 130 5.90 11.42 -15.49
N ARG A 131 5.14 12.34 -14.88
CA ARG A 131 3.81 12.78 -15.32
C ARG A 131 3.63 14.28 -15.04
N LYS A 132 4.51 15.10 -15.64
CA LYS A 132 4.72 16.53 -15.35
C LYS A 132 3.47 17.43 -15.35
N GLU A 133 2.40 17.03 -16.04
CA GLU A 133 1.17 17.82 -16.18
C GLU A 133 -0.04 17.20 -15.46
N ALA A 134 0.13 16.03 -14.84
CA ALA A 134 -0.96 15.37 -14.15
C ALA A 134 -1.23 16.03 -12.80
N ILE A 135 -2.50 16.35 -12.56
CA ILE A 135 -3.01 16.84 -11.27
C ILE A 135 -3.86 15.72 -10.67
N TYR A 136 -3.61 15.42 -9.40
CA TYR A 136 -4.33 14.39 -8.65
C TYR A 136 -5.20 15.07 -7.60
N ALA A 137 -6.49 14.73 -7.57
CA ALA A 137 -7.42 15.31 -6.60
C ALA A 137 -7.12 14.78 -5.20
N GLU A 138 -6.92 13.47 -5.07
CA GLU A 138 -6.67 12.80 -3.80
C GLU A 138 -5.33 12.04 -3.78
N PRO A 139 -4.71 11.85 -2.61
CA PRO A 139 -3.45 11.08 -2.48
C PRO A 139 -3.54 9.66 -3.05
N ILE A 140 -4.72 9.04 -2.97
CA ILE A 140 -4.94 7.69 -3.52
C ILE A 140 -4.83 7.67 -5.05
N ASP A 141 -5.23 8.73 -5.73
CA ASP A 141 -5.12 8.83 -7.19
C ASP A 141 -3.64 8.92 -7.61
N ALA A 142 -2.83 9.63 -6.82
CA ALA A 142 -1.39 9.69 -7.01
C ALA A 142 -0.74 8.31 -6.79
N ILE A 143 -1.13 7.57 -5.75
CA ILE A 143 -0.64 6.19 -5.52
C ILE A 143 -0.92 5.29 -6.74
N GLU A 144 -2.14 5.35 -7.27
CA GLU A 144 -2.52 4.54 -8.43
C GLU A 144 -1.78 4.95 -9.70
N ALA A 145 -1.58 6.25 -9.91
CA ALA A 145 -0.80 6.76 -11.04
C ALA A 145 0.69 6.42 -10.94
N PHE A 146 1.22 6.29 -9.72
CA PHE A 146 2.59 5.89 -9.45
C PHE A 146 2.84 4.41 -9.67
N ALA A 147 1.89 3.53 -9.35
CA ALA A 147 2.06 2.08 -9.51
C ALA A 147 2.64 1.65 -10.88
N PRO A 148 2.08 2.06 -12.04
CA PRO A 148 2.64 1.70 -13.34
C PRO A 148 4.03 2.31 -13.59
N VAL A 149 4.32 3.49 -13.02
CA VAL A 149 5.66 4.11 -13.10
C VAL A 149 6.65 3.27 -12.30
N ALA A 150 6.33 2.91 -11.06
CA ALA A 150 7.18 2.04 -10.24
C ALA A 150 7.48 0.72 -10.95
N CYS A 151 6.46 0.03 -11.47
CA CYS A 151 6.62 -1.21 -12.21
C CYS A 151 7.54 -1.04 -13.43
N ALA A 152 7.34 0.02 -14.23
CA ALA A 152 8.18 0.28 -15.39
C ALA A 152 9.66 0.44 -15.01
N PHE A 153 9.97 1.11 -13.90
CA PHE A 153 11.34 1.33 -13.43
C PHE A 153 11.96 0.13 -12.72
N LEU A 154 11.15 -0.85 -12.28
CA LEU A 154 11.62 -2.13 -11.72
C LEU A 154 12.01 -3.15 -12.79
N ILE A 155 11.44 -3.08 -14.00
CA ILE A 155 11.78 -4.01 -15.09
C ILE A 155 13.27 -3.86 -15.44
N GLU A 156 14.04 -4.94 -15.41
CA GLU A 156 15.43 -4.95 -15.92
C GLU A 156 15.44 -5.24 -17.44
N ALA A 157 15.14 -4.23 -18.25
CA ALA A 157 15.22 -4.31 -19.72
C ALA A 157 16.39 -3.47 -20.25
N PRO A 158 17.17 -3.98 -21.23
CA PRO A 158 18.18 -3.19 -21.93
C PRO A 158 17.53 -1.96 -22.59
N SER A 159 18.01 -0.77 -22.25
CA SER A 159 17.58 0.47 -22.88
C SER A 159 18.75 1.44 -22.92
N SER A 160 19.08 1.93 -24.11
CA SER A 160 20.13 2.93 -24.32
C SER A 160 19.89 4.21 -23.51
N GLN A 161 18.63 4.59 -23.31
CA GLN A 161 18.27 5.74 -22.48
C GLN A 161 18.50 5.48 -20.99
N ARG A 162 18.22 4.26 -20.50
CA ARG A 162 18.50 3.89 -19.11
C ARG A 162 20.00 3.88 -18.83
N THR A 163 20.77 3.28 -19.72
CA THR A 163 22.24 3.30 -19.65
C THR A 163 22.79 4.72 -19.68
N HIS A 164 22.26 5.59 -20.54
CA HIS A 164 22.68 6.99 -20.61
C HIS A 164 22.36 7.77 -19.32
N LEU A 165 21.15 7.59 -18.77
CA LEU A 165 20.76 8.21 -17.50
C LEU A 165 21.67 7.77 -16.36
N GLU A 166 21.92 6.47 -16.21
CA GLU A 166 22.85 5.93 -15.21
C GLU A 166 24.27 6.54 -15.35
N GLN A 167 24.74 6.72 -16.58
CA GLN A 167 26.04 7.34 -16.86
C GLN A 167 26.07 8.83 -16.46
N LEU A 168 25.02 9.59 -16.78
CA LEU A 168 24.92 11.01 -16.40
C LEU A 168 24.90 11.18 -14.87
N LEU A 169 24.19 10.30 -14.19
CA LEU A 169 24.09 10.26 -12.74
C LEU A 169 25.42 9.88 -12.07
N LYS A 170 26.07 8.80 -12.53
CA LYS A 170 27.40 8.38 -12.08
C LYS A 170 28.47 9.46 -12.31
N ALA A 171 28.36 10.21 -13.39
CA ALA A 171 29.25 11.32 -13.71
C ALA A 171 28.99 12.59 -12.88
N GLY A 172 28.00 12.59 -11.97
CA GLY A 172 27.62 13.76 -11.18
C GLY A 172 27.05 14.93 -11.99
N LYS A 173 26.73 14.70 -13.27
CA LYS A 173 26.18 15.70 -14.19
C LYS A 173 24.71 16.00 -13.90
N ILE A 174 24.04 15.07 -13.21
CA ILE A 174 22.70 15.23 -12.67
C ILE A 174 22.79 14.87 -11.18
N LYS A 175 22.46 15.83 -10.29
CA LYS A 175 22.35 15.57 -8.85
C LYS A 175 20.94 15.05 -8.56
N VAL A 176 20.84 13.84 -8.02
CA VAL A 176 19.61 13.36 -7.39
C VAL A 176 19.77 13.61 -5.90
N ALA A 177 18.71 14.08 -5.24
CA ALA A 177 18.64 14.04 -3.78
C ALA A 177 18.51 12.57 -3.34
N VAL A 178 19.59 11.79 -3.50
CA VAL A 178 19.71 10.50 -2.82
C VAL A 178 19.97 10.85 -1.37
N GLY A 179 19.04 10.46 -0.48
CA GLY A 179 18.94 10.90 0.90
C GLY A 179 20.28 10.91 1.64
N ALA A 180 20.91 12.08 1.69
CA ALA A 180 21.81 12.43 2.76
C ALA A 180 20.94 12.85 3.93
N ASN A 181 20.57 11.90 4.79
CA ASN A 181 20.25 12.10 6.19
C ASN A 181 20.22 10.73 6.87
N ILE A 182 21.42 10.30 7.27
CA ILE A 182 21.64 9.24 8.25
C ILE A 182 21.88 9.98 9.57
N TRP A 183 20.90 9.92 10.48
CA TRP A 183 21.08 10.08 11.92
C TRP A 183 20.08 9.15 12.61
#